data_AF-A0A6B2LFA4-F1
#
_entry.id   AF-A0A6B2LFA4-F1
#
_cell.length_a   1.000
_cell.length_b   1.000
_cell.length_c   1.000
_cell.angle_alpha   90.00
_cell.angle_beta   90.00
_cell.angle_gamma   90.00
#
_symmetry.space_group_name_H-M   'P 1'
#
loop_
_entity.id
_entity.type
_entity.pdbx_description
1 polymer ?
#
loop_
_entity_poly.entity_id
_entity_poly.type
_entity_poly.pdbx_seq_one_letter_code
_entity_poly.pdbx_strand_id
1 'polypeptide(L)'
;MNESIAYAADFGLETNTSYPYTGADGSSCLGDAKKVVAKVKGVVNVPAIDDDVTAALAQVPLASAIYSFSSAFQFYKSGIYNDPACAGQQPEHGIGIVGYGQDAQGVKFYILKNWWTTSWGEEGYMRIIRNGQNNCALLSVVSYAVA
;
A
#
# COMPACT_ATOMS: atom_id res chain seq x y z
N MET A 1 -0.32 3.94 -9.46
CA MET A 1 -0.08 2.55 -9.01
C MET A 1 -0.07 1.57 -10.18
N ASN A 2 -1.16 1.42 -10.93
CA ASN A 2 -1.20 0.46 -12.04
C ASN A 2 -0.13 0.73 -13.11
N GLU A 3 0.16 2.01 -13.40
CA GLU A 3 1.20 2.40 -14.34
C GLU A 3 2.60 1.95 -13.93
N SER A 4 2.94 1.98 -12.64
CA SER A 4 4.26 1.52 -12.18
C SER A 4 4.38 -0.01 -12.22
N ILE A 5 3.29 -0.74 -11.97
CA ILE A 5 3.23 -2.20 -12.16
C ILE A 5 3.34 -2.54 -13.66
N ALA A 6 2.65 -1.79 -14.53
CA ALA A 6 2.75 -1.97 -15.98
C ALA A 6 4.17 -1.68 -16.50
N TYR A 7 4.82 -0.61 -16.01
CA TYR A 7 6.22 -0.34 -16.31
C TYR A 7 7.13 -1.52 -15.94
N ALA A 8 6.92 -2.09 -14.74
CA ALA A 8 7.67 -3.27 -14.31
C ALA A 8 7.37 -4.51 -15.18
N ALA A 9 6.21 -4.57 -15.86
CA ALA A 9 5.86 -5.63 -16.79
C ALA A 9 6.56 -5.48 -18.14
N ASP A 10 6.87 -4.26 -18.57
CA ASP A 10 7.55 -4.00 -19.84
C ASP A 10 9.07 -4.02 -19.67
N PHE A 11 9.57 -3.32 -18.66
CA PHE A 11 11.01 -3.03 -18.49
C PHE A 11 11.67 -3.82 -17.36
N GLY A 12 10.90 -4.27 -16.36
CA GLY A 12 11.42 -4.89 -15.15
C GLY A 12 11.96 -3.89 -14.14
N LEU A 13 12.48 -4.40 -13.02
CA LEU A 13 12.93 -3.63 -11.86
C LEU A 13 14.35 -4.03 -11.45
N GLU A 14 15.11 -3.01 -11.06
CA GLU A 14 16.42 -3.11 -10.43
C GLU A 14 16.31 -3.19 -8.91
N THR A 15 17.42 -3.55 -8.24
CA THR A 15 17.50 -3.47 -6.77
C THR A 15 17.77 -2.04 -6.33
N ASN A 16 17.38 -1.68 -5.10
CA ASN A 16 17.75 -0.37 -4.52
C ASN A 16 19.27 -0.19 -4.38
N THR A 17 20.06 -1.25 -4.37
CA THR A 17 21.53 -1.14 -4.37
C THR A 17 22.08 -0.74 -5.74
N SER A 18 21.47 -1.21 -6.84
CA SER A 18 21.89 -0.86 -8.20
C SER A 18 21.27 0.44 -8.71
N TYR A 19 20.08 0.79 -8.21
CA TYR A 19 19.40 2.07 -8.45
C TYR A 19 18.87 2.65 -7.12
N PRO A 20 19.71 3.40 -6.36
CA PRO A 20 19.32 3.93 -5.05
C PRO A 20 18.28 5.05 -5.11
N TYR A 21 17.40 5.09 -4.12
CA TYR A 21 16.47 6.19 -3.91
C TYR A 21 17.20 7.49 -3.52
N THR A 22 16.89 8.58 -4.23
CA THR A 22 17.52 9.91 -4.06
C THR A 22 16.59 10.96 -3.46
N GLY A 23 15.29 10.68 -3.34
CA GLY A 23 14.30 11.64 -2.85
C GLY A 23 13.93 12.76 -3.84
N ALA A 24 14.37 12.66 -5.09
CA ALA A 24 14.04 13.61 -6.15
C ALA A 24 14.13 12.96 -7.53
N ASP A 25 13.35 13.45 -8.48
CA ASP A 25 13.44 13.02 -9.88
C ASP A 25 14.81 13.40 -10.46
N GLY A 26 15.41 12.45 -11.17
CA GLY A 26 16.63 12.69 -11.93
C GLY A 26 16.36 13.51 -13.20
N SER A 27 17.42 14.08 -13.79
CA SER A 27 17.32 14.72 -15.10
C SER A 27 17.07 13.74 -16.25
N SER A 28 17.30 12.44 -16.02
CA SER A 28 17.09 11.35 -16.97
C SER A 28 16.90 10.02 -16.25
N CYS A 29 16.33 9.03 -16.95
CA CYS A 29 16.25 7.65 -16.46
C CYS A 29 17.63 7.00 -16.54
N LEU A 30 18.12 6.50 -15.40
CA LEU A 30 19.43 5.84 -15.30
C LEU A 30 19.34 4.31 -15.30
N GLY A 31 18.16 3.76 -15.64
CA GLY A 31 17.90 2.33 -15.61
C GLY A 31 18.79 1.57 -16.59
N ASP A 32 19.35 0.46 -16.13
CA ASP A 32 20.18 -0.44 -16.91
C ASP A 32 19.49 -1.80 -17.04
N ALA A 33 19.04 -2.12 -18.26
CA ALA A 33 18.37 -3.39 -18.55
C ALA A 33 19.21 -4.64 -18.18
N LYS A 34 20.54 -4.52 -18.09
CA LYS A 34 21.42 -5.62 -17.66
C LYS A 34 21.40 -5.87 -16.15
N LYS A 35 20.88 -4.92 -15.36
CA LYS A 35 20.80 -5.00 -13.89
C LYS A 35 19.39 -5.31 -13.38
N VAL A 36 18.42 -5.50 -14.28
CA VAL A 36 17.06 -5.93 -13.94
C VAL A 36 17.10 -7.29 -13.26
N VAL A 37 16.47 -7.39 -12.10
CA VAL A 37 16.40 -8.62 -11.29
C VAL A 37 14.99 -9.20 -11.17
N ALA A 38 13.96 -8.40 -11.44
CA ALA A 38 12.58 -8.82 -11.32
C ALA A 38 11.73 -8.24 -12.46
N LYS A 39 10.75 -9.01 -12.91
CA LYS A 39 9.76 -8.58 -13.90
C LYS A 39 8.41 -9.15 -13.47
N VAL A 40 7.34 -8.38 -13.70
CA VAL A 40 5.98 -8.82 -13.39
C VAL A 40 5.27 -9.17 -14.71
N LYS A 41 4.23 -10.00 -14.65
CA LYS A 41 3.43 -10.39 -15.81
C LYS A 41 2.28 -9.43 -16.09
N GLY A 42 1.90 -8.62 -15.10
CA GLY A 42 0.83 -7.65 -15.24
C GLY A 42 0.25 -7.21 -13.90
N VAL A 43 -0.86 -6.48 -13.99
CA VAL A 43 -1.60 -5.93 -12.86
C VAL A 43 -2.96 -6.61 -12.74
N VAL A 44 -3.39 -6.88 -11.51
CA VAL A 44 -4.76 -7.29 -11.20
C VAL A 44 -5.36 -6.24 -10.28
N ASN A 45 -6.53 -5.71 -10.65
CA ASN A 45 -7.32 -4.86 -9.77
C ASN A 45 -8.19 -5.74 -8.89
N VAL A 46 -8.25 -5.44 -7.60
CA VAL A 46 -9.08 -6.15 -6.64
C VAL A 46 -10.33 -5.31 -6.38
N PRO A 47 -11.55 -5.89 -6.51
CA PRO A 47 -12.76 -5.19 -6.14
C PRO A 47 -12.73 -4.71 -4.68
N ALA A 48 -13.43 -3.62 -4.39
CA ALA A 48 -13.55 -3.07 -3.04
C ALA A 48 -14.50 -3.89 -2.15
N ILE A 49 -14.29 -5.21 -2.13
CA ILE A 49 -15.07 -6.21 -1.40
C ILE A 49 -14.12 -6.89 -0.41
N ASP A 50 -14.49 -6.90 0.86
CA ASP A 50 -13.63 -7.38 1.95
C ASP A 50 -13.14 -8.83 1.72
N ASP A 51 -14.01 -9.69 1.22
CA ASP A 51 -13.68 -11.08 0.90
C ASP A 51 -12.68 -11.18 -0.26
N ASP A 52 -12.83 -10.38 -1.31
CA ASP A 52 -11.89 -10.35 -2.44
C ASP A 52 -10.52 -9.81 -2.02
N VAL A 53 -10.49 -8.75 -1.21
CA VAL A 53 -9.27 -8.14 -0.68
C VAL A 53 -8.52 -9.11 0.22
N THR A 54 -9.23 -9.78 1.14
CA THR A 54 -8.61 -10.75 2.04
C THR A 54 -8.18 -12.03 1.33
N ALA A 55 -8.92 -12.51 0.34
CA ALA A 55 -8.52 -13.63 -0.51
C ALA A 55 -7.26 -13.31 -1.32
N ALA A 56 -7.14 -12.10 -1.87
CA ALA A 56 -5.94 -11.65 -2.56
C ALA A 56 -4.74 -11.50 -1.60
N LEU A 57 -4.95 -10.91 -0.41
CA LEU A 57 -3.93 -10.77 0.64
C LEU A 57 -3.38 -12.09 1.15
N ALA A 58 -4.16 -13.17 1.09
CA ALA A 58 -3.69 -14.50 1.47
C ALA A 58 -2.59 -15.03 0.53
N GLN A 59 -2.44 -14.45 -0.66
CA GLN A 59 -1.46 -14.87 -1.67
C GLN A 59 -0.33 -13.86 -1.83
N VAL A 60 -0.66 -12.55 -1.85
CA VAL A 60 0.29 -11.49 -2.17
C VAL A 60 -0.04 -10.19 -1.41
N PRO A 61 0.95 -9.36 -1.08
CA PRO A 61 0.71 -7.99 -0.63
C PRO A 61 -0.01 -7.17 -1.71
N LEU A 62 -0.87 -6.24 -1.30
CA LEU A 62 -1.62 -5.37 -2.20
C LEU A 62 -1.08 -3.94 -2.14
N ALA A 63 -1.02 -3.28 -3.29
CA ALA A 63 -0.83 -1.84 -3.38
C ALA A 63 -2.18 -1.13 -3.27
N SER A 64 -2.23 -0.07 -2.48
CA SER A 64 -3.41 0.78 -2.37
C SER A 64 -3.05 2.25 -2.15
N ALA A 65 -4.06 3.10 -2.04
CA ALA A 65 -3.93 4.48 -1.60
C ALA A 65 -4.94 4.79 -0.49
N ILE A 66 -4.60 5.74 0.37
CA ILE A 66 -5.38 6.14 1.54
C ILE A 66 -5.45 7.67 1.65
N TYR A 67 -6.48 8.20 2.28
CA TYR A 67 -6.54 9.59 2.71
C TYR A 67 -5.68 9.79 3.97
N SER A 68 -4.68 10.68 3.91
CA SER A 68 -3.70 10.88 5.00
C SER A 68 -3.56 12.33 5.50
N PHE A 69 -4.40 13.26 5.04
CA PHE A 69 -4.30 14.66 5.46
C PHE A 69 -4.80 14.93 6.89
N SER A 70 -5.48 13.98 7.55
CA SER A 70 -5.88 14.20 8.94
C SER A 70 -4.69 14.16 9.90
N SER A 71 -4.73 14.99 10.94
CA SER A 71 -3.72 14.99 12.00
C SER A 71 -3.64 13.64 12.70
N ALA A 72 -4.77 12.94 12.82
CA ALA A 72 -4.82 11.59 13.39
C ALA A 72 -3.98 10.59 12.58
N PHE A 73 -3.95 10.70 11.25
CA PHE A 73 -3.07 9.88 10.42
C PHE A 73 -1.59 10.28 10.59
N GLN A 74 -1.30 11.59 10.46
CA GLN A 74 0.07 12.11 10.53
C GLN A 74 0.78 11.73 11.83
N PHE A 75 0.04 11.76 12.95
CA PHE A 75 0.57 11.47 14.28
C PHE A 75 0.18 10.09 14.82
N TYR A 76 -0.29 9.18 13.96
CA TYR A 76 -0.60 7.82 14.37
C TYR A 76 0.60 7.15 15.06
N LYS A 77 0.34 6.46 16.18
CA LYS A 77 1.35 5.76 16.98
C LYS A 77 1.03 4.29 17.21
N SER A 78 -0.22 3.95 17.53
CA SER A 78 -0.63 2.57 17.73
C SER A 78 -2.15 2.44 17.79
N GLY A 79 -2.63 1.19 17.78
CA GLY A 79 -4.04 0.85 17.90
C GLY A 79 -4.75 0.73 16.55
N ILE A 80 -6.04 0.41 16.59
CA ILE A 80 -6.85 0.27 15.37
C ILE A 80 -7.36 1.66 14.98
N TYR A 81 -6.79 2.20 13.90
CA TYR A 81 -7.14 3.49 13.34
C TYR A 81 -8.57 3.47 12.79
N ASN A 82 -9.37 4.46 13.20
CA ASN A 82 -10.74 4.66 12.78
C ASN A 82 -11.07 6.16 12.91
N ASP A 83 -10.84 6.92 11.85
CA ASP A 83 -11.02 8.38 11.83
C ASP A 83 -12.29 8.76 11.04
N PRO A 84 -13.35 9.26 11.70
CA PRO A 84 -14.56 9.71 11.02
C PRO A 84 -14.32 10.85 10.02
N ALA A 85 -13.26 11.65 10.18
CA ALA A 85 -12.93 12.75 9.28
C ALA A 85 -12.57 12.27 7.86
N CYS A 86 -12.25 10.99 7.71
CA CYS A 86 -12.01 10.34 6.43
C CYS A 86 -13.25 10.15 5.56
N ALA A 87 -14.46 10.23 6.13
CA ALA A 87 -15.68 9.89 5.39
C ALA A 87 -15.87 10.83 4.18
N GLY A 88 -16.02 10.24 2.99
CA GLY A 88 -16.20 10.97 1.73
C GLY A 88 -14.93 11.57 1.13
N GLN A 89 -13.76 11.38 1.76
CA GLN A 89 -12.49 11.87 1.25
C GLN A 89 -11.93 10.98 0.14
N GLN A 90 -11.02 11.55 -0.66
CA GLN A 90 -10.32 10.84 -1.73
C GLN A 90 -8.93 10.37 -1.26
N PRO A 91 -8.45 9.22 -1.74
CA PRO A 91 -7.13 8.74 -1.39
C PRO A 91 -6.05 9.54 -2.15
N GLU A 92 -4.93 9.83 -1.48
CA GLU A 92 -3.84 10.64 -2.04
C GLU A 92 -2.45 10.06 -1.76
N HIS A 93 -2.33 9.22 -0.72
CA HIS A 93 -1.06 8.64 -0.30
C HIS A 93 -0.98 7.16 -0.61
N GLY A 94 0.03 6.75 -1.36
CA GLY A 94 0.30 5.35 -1.68
C GLY A 94 0.74 4.56 -0.45
N ILE A 95 0.13 3.40 -0.22
CA ILE A 95 0.40 2.54 0.92
C ILE A 95 0.26 1.06 0.55
N GLY A 96 0.92 0.16 1.29
CA GLY A 96 0.79 -1.28 1.09
C GLY A 96 -0.18 -1.90 2.09
N ILE A 97 -1.07 -2.78 1.65
CA ILE A 97 -1.82 -3.68 2.53
C ILE A 97 -1.05 -5.00 2.58
N VAL A 98 -0.60 -5.39 3.76
CA VAL A 98 0.32 -6.54 3.94
C VAL A 98 -0.28 -7.67 4.77
N GLY A 99 -1.47 -7.47 5.30
CA GLY A 99 -2.17 -8.47 6.07
C GLY A 99 -3.48 -7.95 6.65
N TYR A 100 -4.12 -8.81 7.42
CA TYR A 100 -5.33 -8.50 8.16
C TYR A 100 -5.38 -9.36 9.42
N GLY A 101 -6.20 -8.96 10.37
CA GLY A 101 -6.33 -9.68 11.63
C GLY A 101 -7.59 -9.31 12.37
N GLN A 102 -7.63 -9.76 13.62
CA GLN A 102 -8.68 -9.48 14.59
C GLN A 102 -8.02 -9.38 15.96
N ASP A 103 -8.43 -8.40 16.77
CA ASP A 103 -7.98 -8.30 18.15
C ASP A 103 -8.74 -9.26 19.08
N ALA A 104 -8.36 -9.28 20.36
CA ALA A 104 -8.98 -10.15 21.36
C ALA A 104 -10.46 -9.81 21.62
N GLN A 105 -10.92 -8.61 21.26
CA GLN A 105 -12.28 -8.13 21.41
C GLN A 105 -13.13 -8.41 20.16
N GLY A 106 -12.53 -8.98 19.11
CA GLY A 106 -13.21 -9.29 17.88
C GLY A 106 -13.19 -8.17 16.84
N VAL A 107 -12.47 -7.07 17.08
CA VAL A 107 -12.36 -5.97 16.11
C VAL A 107 -11.39 -6.37 15.00
N LYS A 108 -11.91 -6.45 13.79
CA LYS A 108 -11.14 -6.78 12.59
C LYS A 108 -10.36 -5.55 12.10
N PHE A 109 -9.17 -5.77 11.57
CA PHE A 109 -8.33 -4.71 11.00
C PHE A 109 -7.54 -5.20 9.77
N TYR A 110 -7.15 -4.25 8.91
CA TYR A 110 -6.07 -4.42 7.93
C TYR A 110 -4.75 -3.95 8.54
N ILE A 111 -3.64 -4.55 8.10
CA ILE A 111 -2.28 -4.14 8.44
C ILE A 111 -1.70 -3.44 7.22
N LEU A 112 -1.35 -2.16 7.41
CA LEU A 112 -0.79 -1.30 6.39
C LEU A 112 0.70 -1.10 6.62
N LYS A 113 1.50 -1.11 5.55
CA LYS A 113 2.91 -0.76 5.56
C LYS A 113 3.10 0.61 4.92
N ASN A 114 3.63 1.57 5.69
CA ASN A 114 3.95 2.90 5.21
C ASN A 114 5.43 2.97 4.75
N TRP A 115 5.77 3.94 3.90
CA TRP A 115 7.12 4.16 3.37
C TRP A 115 7.87 5.32 4.06
N TRP A 116 7.29 5.87 5.13
CA TRP A 116 7.95 6.83 6.01
C TRP A 116 9.00 6.13 6.92
N THR A 117 9.32 6.73 8.06
CA THR A 117 10.24 6.19 9.04
C THR A 117 9.59 5.10 9.89
N THR A 118 10.41 4.24 10.50
CA THR A 118 9.96 3.28 11.52
C THR A 118 9.48 3.94 12.81
N SER A 119 9.73 5.25 13.00
CA SER A 119 9.22 6.01 14.15
C SER A 119 7.77 6.47 14.01
N TRP A 120 7.18 6.33 12.82
CA TRP A 120 5.76 6.53 12.60
C TRP A 120 4.98 5.23 12.84
N GLY A 121 3.83 5.33 13.51
CA GLY A 121 2.98 4.17 13.79
C GLY A 121 3.67 3.05 14.57
N GLU A 122 3.24 1.84 14.27
CA GLU A 122 3.70 0.58 14.87
C GLU A 122 4.92 0.09 14.07
N GLU A 123 6.07 0.72 14.27
CA GLU A 123 7.32 0.42 13.55
C GLU A 123 7.23 0.63 12.02
N GLY A 124 6.52 1.67 11.59
CA GLY A 124 6.23 1.97 10.19
C GLY A 124 4.95 1.31 9.66
N TYR A 125 4.24 0.56 10.51
CA TYR A 125 2.95 -0.05 10.19
C TYR A 125 1.78 0.67 10.86
N MET A 126 0.59 0.41 10.34
CA MET A 126 -0.67 0.85 10.92
C MET A 126 -1.69 -0.26 10.87
N ARG A 127 -2.47 -0.42 11.93
CA ARG A 127 -3.71 -1.19 11.89
C ARG A 127 -4.87 -0.24 11.66
N ILE A 128 -5.69 -0.50 10.65
CA ILE A 128 -6.89 0.28 10.33
C ILE A 128 -8.12 -0.61 10.37
N ILE A 129 -9.23 -0.08 10.85
CA ILE A 129 -10.46 -0.83 11.04
C ILE A 129 -10.95 -1.49 9.74
N ARG A 130 -11.34 -2.77 9.85
CA ARG A 130 -11.90 -3.60 8.78
C ARG A 130 -13.32 -4.02 9.16
N ASN A 131 -14.27 -3.13 8.89
CA ASN A 131 -15.68 -3.29 9.25
C ASN A 131 -16.59 -3.37 8.02
N GLY A 132 -16.04 -3.75 6.85
CA GLY A 132 -16.77 -3.75 5.57
C GLY A 132 -17.03 -2.35 5.00
N GLN A 133 -16.50 -1.30 5.63
CA GLN A 133 -16.54 0.05 5.10
C GLN A 133 -15.20 0.39 4.45
N ASN A 134 -15.25 1.17 3.38
CA ASN A 134 -14.07 1.70 2.69
C ASN A 134 -13.45 2.87 3.49
N ASN A 135 -12.96 2.58 4.70
CA ASN A 135 -12.42 3.60 5.62
C ASN A 135 -11.24 4.32 4.99
N CYS A 136 -11.27 5.66 5.02
CA CYS A 136 -10.23 6.53 4.45
C CYS A 136 -9.92 6.23 2.98
N ALA A 137 -10.91 5.74 2.24
CA ALA A 137 -10.81 5.36 0.84
C ALA A 137 -9.75 4.26 0.55
N LEU A 138 -9.33 3.51 1.58
CA LEU A 138 -8.29 2.48 1.48
C LEU A 138 -8.57 1.41 0.43
N LEU A 139 -9.84 1.08 0.17
CA LEU A 139 -10.24 0.06 -0.79
C LEU A 139 -10.66 0.65 -2.15
N SER A 140 -10.59 1.98 -2.32
CA SER A 140 -11.00 2.64 -3.57
C SER A 140 -10.14 2.27 -4.77
N VAL A 141 -8.87 1.96 -4.54
CA VAL A 141 -7.90 1.62 -5.59
C VAL A 141 -6.95 0.53 -5.09
N VAL A 142 -7.34 -0.74 -5.24
CA VAL A 142 -6.52 -1.88 -4.79
C VAL A 142 -6.04 -2.68 -5.97
N SER A 143 -4.73 -2.96 -6.00
CA SER A 143 -4.12 -3.76 -7.07
C SER A 143 -2.94 -4.57 -6.57
N TYR A 144 -2.57 -5.61 -7.31
CA TYR A 144 -1.32 -6.32 -7.09
C TYR A 144 -0.64 -6.69 -8.41
N ALA A 145 0.67 -6.93 -8.33
CA ALA A 145 1.46 -7.40 -9.43
C ALA A 145 1.43 -8.93 -9.51
N VAL A 146 1.25 -9.46 -10.71
CA VAL A 146 1.36 -10.90 -10.97
C VAL A 146 2.83 -11.22 -11.23
N ALA A 147 3.40 -12.18 -10.50
CA ALA A 147 4.74 -12.70 -10.76
C ALA A 147 4.75 -13.69 -11.93
#